data_AF-A0A1Y5DMI0-F1
#
_entry.id   AF-A0A1Y5DMI0-F1
#
_cell.length_a   1.000
_cell.length_b   1.000
_cell.length_c   1.000
_cell.angle_alpha   90.00
_cell.angle_beta   90.00
_cell.angle_gamma   90.00
#
_symmetry.space_group_name_H-M   'P 1'
#
loop_
_entity.id
_entity.type
_entity.pdbx_description
1 polymer ?
#
loop_
_entity_poly.entity_id
_entity_poly.type
_entity_poly.pdbx_seq_one_letter_code
_entity_poly.pdbx_strand_id
1 'polypeptide(L)'
;VSSITVFFFTSPIVGFGGGIMMTNMTAWMLSKTSLKKRVKSSGYFTSALFLGQFFSPIIFHPVVSRMPVQDFFFLIGVSLMMLVVLSALYLTTKKRAVLLKNKV
;
A
#
# COMPACT_ATOMS: atom_id res chain seq x y z
N VAL A 1 11.82 -9.21 -17.32
CA VAL A 1 11.37 -10.51 -16.77
C VAL A 1 12.10 -11.58 -17.56
N SER A 2 12.97 -12.36 -16.91
CA SER A 2 13.76 -13.41 -17.56
C SER A 2 12.90 -14.56 -18.13
N SER A 3 11.66 -14.71 -17.67
CA SER A 3 10.69 -15.67 -18.19
C SER A 3 9.26 -15.19 -17.95
N ILE A 4 8.43 -15.21 -19.00
CA ILE A 4 7.00 -14.89 -18.95
C ILE A 4 6.27 -15.70 -17.86
N THR A 5 6.76 -16.90 -17.54
CA THR A 5 6.23 -17.76 -16.48
C THR A 5 6.28 -17.11 -15.10
N VAL A 6 7.36 -16.38 -14.79
CA VAL A 6 7.52 -15.70 -13.49
C VAL A 6 6.48 -14.57 -13.34
N PHE A 7 6.19 -13.88 -14.43
CA PHE A 7 5.15 -12.85 -14.45
C PHE A 7 3.76 -13.45 -14.17
N PHE A 8 3.40 -14.53 -14.86
CA PHE A 8 2.10 -15.19 -14.63
C PHE A 8 2.00 -15.85 -13.25
N PHE A 9 3.09 -16.36 -12.71
CA PHE A 9 3.09 -16.94 -11.36
C PHE A 9 2.87 -15.89 -10.27
N THR A 10 3.49 -14.72 -10.41
CA THR A 10 3.41 -13.63 -9.42
C THR A 10 2.13 -12.80 -9.55
N SER A 11 1.54 -12.70 -10.75
CA SER A 11 0.35 -11.90 -11.03
C SER A 11 -0.86 -12.24 -10.14
N PRO A 12 -1.25 -13.51 -9.92
CA PRO A 12 -2.34 -13.87 -9.01
C PRO A 12 -2.09 -13.43 -7.57
N ILE A 13 -0.84 -13.50 -7.10
CA ILE A 13 -0.47 -13.09 -5.74
C ILE A 13 -0.68 -11.57 -5.59
N VAL A 14 -0.21 -10.80 -6.57
CA VAL A 14 -0.38 -9.35 -6.62
C VAL A 14 -1.87 -8.98 -6.75
N GLY A 15 -2.61 -9.66 -7.63
CA GLY A 15 -4.03 -9.42 -7.85
C GLY A 15 -4.88 -9.73 -6.63
N PHE A 16 -4.63 -10.86 -5.96
CA PHE A 16 -5.32 -11.26 -4.74
C PHE A 16 -5.02 -10.29 -3.59
N GLY A 17 -3.74 -9.99 -3.36
CA GLY A 17 -3.33 -9.03 -2.33
C GLY A 17 -3.90 -7.63 -2.58
N GLY A 18 -3.81 -7.15 -3.83
CA GLY A 18 -4.37 -5.86 -4.25
C GLY A 18 -5.89 -5.79 -4.10
N GLY A 19 -6.61 -6.85 -4.46
CA GLY A 19 -8.07 -6.93 -4.33
C GLY A 19 -8.53 -6.91 -2.87
N ILE A 20 -7.88 -7.71 -2.00
CA ILE A 20 -8.15 -7.70 -0.55
C ILE A 20 -7.83 -6.32 0.04
N MET A 21 -6.71 -5.72 -0.35
CA MET A 21 -6.32 -4.40 0.13
C MET A 21 -7.38 -3.34 -0.24
N MET A 22 -7.80 -3.29 -1.51
CA MET A 22 -8.73 -2.27 -2.01
C MET A 22 -10.11 -2.37 -1.34
N THR A 23 -10.63 -3.60 -1.20
CA THR A 23 -11.92 -3.85 -0.54
C THR A 23 -11.89 -3.47 0.94
N ASN A 24 -10.84 -3.86 1.66
CA ASN A 24 -10.69 -3.53 3.08
C ASN A 24 -10.44 -2.04 3.34
N MET A 25 -9.62 -1.37 2.51
CA MET A 25 -9.40 0.07 2.65
C MET A 25 -10.70 0.86 2.49
N THR A 26 -11.52 0.47 1.50
CA THR A 26 -12.82 1.11 1.27
C THR A 26 -13.78 0.85 2.43
N ALA A 27 -13.89 -0.40 2.89
CA ALA A 27 -14.72 -0.75 4.04
C ALA A 27 -14.29 0.00 5.32
N TRP A 28 -12.98 0.10 5.55
CA TRP A 28 -12.43 0.83 6.69
C TRP A 28 -12.72 2.32 6.62
N MET A 29 -12.53 2.96 5.46
CA MET A 29 -12.87 4.37 5.26
C MET A 29 -14.37 4.63 5.54
N LEU A 30 -15.24 3.75 5.04
CA LEU A 30 -16.68 3.84 5.27
C LEU A 30 -17.05 3.66 6.74
N SER A 31 -16.34 2.78 7.47
CA SER A 31 -16.56 2.59 8.92
C SER A 31 -16.25 3.85 9.76
N LYS A 32 -15.43 4.76 9.22
CA LYS A 32 -15.05 6.03 9.86
C LYS A 32 -15.86 7.23 9.37
N THR A 33 -16.81 7.01 8.45
CA THR A 33 -17.56 8.07 7.80
C THR A 33 -19.04 8.07 8.20
N SER A 34 -19.55 9.23 8.64
CA SER A 34 -20.98 9.44 8.89
C SER A 34 -21.80 9.41 7.58
N LEU A 35 -23.05 8.96 7.62
CA LEU A 35 -23.94 8.89 6.44
C LEU A 35 -23.98 10.18 5.61
N LYS A 36 -24.11 11.35 6.26
CA LYS A 36 -24.16 12.67 5.60
C LYS A 36 -22.89 13.02 4.80
N LYS A 37 -21.73 12.47 5.19
CA LYS A 37 -20.43 12.75 4.55
C LYS A 37 -19.96 11.63 3.62
N ARG A 38 -20.71 10.53 3.52
CA ARG A 38 -20.31 9.30 2.81
C ARG A 38 -19.94 9.56 1.35
N VAL A 39 -20.77 10.31 0.62
CA VAL A 39 -20.50 10.68 -0.78
C VAL A 39 -19.20 11.48 -0.92
N LYS A 40 -19.03 12.50 -0.06
CA LYS A 40 -17.84 13.37 -0.09
C LYS A 40 -16.55 12.60 0.26
N SER A 41 -16.58 11.76 1.30
CA SER A 41 -15.42 10.94 1.69
C SER A 41 -15.04 9.93 0.62
N SER A 42 -16.02 9.24 0.02
CA SER A 42 -15.76 8.33 -1.10
C SER A 42 -15.17 9.06 -2.31
N GLY A 43 -15.68 10.25 -2.62
CA GLY A 43 -15.12 11.11 -3.67
C GLY A 43 -13.64 11.41 -3.43
N TYR A 44 -13.28 11.90 -2.24
CA TYR A 44 -11.89 12.17 -1.89
C TYR A 44 -11.00 10.93 -1.89
N PHE A 45 -11.50 9.80 -1.41
CA PHE A 45 -10.76 8.54 -1.41
C PHE A 45 -10.43 8.11 -2.85
N THR A 46 -11.43 8.06 -3.73
CA THR A 46 -11.24 7.69 -5.14
C THR A 46 -10.37 8.70 -5.87
N SER A 47 -10.55 10.00 -5.62
CA SER A 47 -9.69 11.04 -6.18
C SER A 47 -8.22 10.85 -5.76
N ALA A 48 -7.96 10.54 -4.48
CA ALA A 48 -6.60 10.29 -4.01
C ALA A 48 -5.96 9.06 -4.67
N LEU A 49 -6.73 7.98 -4.89
CA LEU A 49 -6.26 6.80 -5.60
C LEU A 49 -5.85 7.13 -7.04
N PHE A 50 -6.71 7.80 -7.80
CA PHE A 50 -6.41 8.19 -9.18
C PHE A 50 -5.28 9.22 -9.26
N LEU A 51 -5.20 10.13 -8.30
CA LEU A 51 -4.12 11.09 -8.22
C LEU A 51 -2.77 10.38 -8.04
N GLY A 52 -2.70 9.36 -7.18
CA GLY A 52 -1.52 8.52 -7.03
C GLY A 52 -1.17 7.77 -8.32
N GLN A 53 -2.15 7.19 -9.01
CA GLN A 53 -1.94 6.52 -10.30
C GLN A 53 -1.42 7.49 -11.38
N PHE A 54 -1.95 8.71 -11.42
CA PHE A 54 -1.52 9.76 -12.35
C PHE A 54 -0.08 10.22 -12.08
N PHE A 55 0.28 10.44 -10.82
CA PHE A 55 1.63 10.86 -10.44
C PHE A 55 2.67 9.74 -10.49
N SER A 56 2.26 8.48 -10.40
CA SER A 56 3.16 7.32 -10.45
C SER A 56 4.15 7.37 -11.63
N PRO A 57 3.73 7.52 -12.90
CA PRO A 57 4.68 7.65 -14.01
C PRO A 57 5.53 8.92 -13.90
N ILE A 58 4.99 10.05 -13.43
CA ILE A 58 5.77 11.30 -13.29
C ILE A 58 6.93 11.10 -12.31
N ILE A 59 6.69 10.42 -11.19
CA ILE A 59 7.68 10.19 -10.13
C ILE A 59 8.63 9.04 -10.49
N PHE A 60 8.11 7.92 -11.00
CA PHE A 60 8.88 6.69 -11.16
C PHE A 60 9.45 6.49 -12.57
N HIS A 61 8.91 7.12 -13.62
CA HIS A 61 9.48 7.00 -14.96
C HIS A 61 10.96 7.41 -15.05
N PRO A 62 11.44 8.50 -14.40
CA PRO A 62 12.86 8.84 -14.40
C PRO A 62 13.76 7.76 -13.77
N VAL A 63 13.19 6.93 -12.89
CA VAL A 63 13.91 5.84 -12.22
C VAL A 63 13.88 4.61 -13.12
N VAL A 64 12.68 4.21 -13.59
CA VAL A 64 12.46 3.08 -14.49
C VAL A 64 13.21 3.23 -15.82
N SER A 65 13.38 4.44 -16.34
CA SER A 65 14.10 4.66 -17.60
C SER A 65 15.61 4.42 -17.49
N ARG A 66 16.14 4.34 -16.26
CA ARG A 66 17.57 4.16 -15.97
C ARG A 66 17.91 2.76 -15.43
N MET A 67 16.92 1.89 -15.26
CA MET A 67 17.13 0.55 -14.72
C MET A 67 16.21 -0.49 -15.37
N PRO A 68 16.58 -1.78 -15.37
CA PRO A 68 15.67 -2.84 -15.78
C PRO A 68 14.39 -2.84 -14.95
N VAL A 69 13.26 -3.09 -15.59
CA VAL A 69 11.93 -3.15 -14.94
C VAL A 69 11.90 -4.17 -13.79
N GLN A 70 12.67 -5.25 -13.89
CA GLN A 70 12.77 -6.26 -12.84
C GLN A 70 13.43 -5.73 -11.57
N ASP A 71 14.51 -4.96 -11.71
CA ASP A 71 15.22 -4.35 -10.58
C ASP A 71 14.36 -3.26 -9.94
N PHE A 72 13.59 -2.52 -10.75
CA PHE A 72 12.60 -1.59 -10.24
C PHE A 72 11.53 -2.28 -9.37
N PHE A 73 10.93 -3.38 -9.85
CA PHE A 73 9.95 -4.13 -9.04
C PHE A 73 10.56 -4.71 -7.77
N PHE A 74 11.82 -5.17 -7.83
CA PHE A 74 12.54 -5.63 -6.65
C PHE A 74 12.75 -4.48 -5.64
N LEU A 75 13.20 -3.32 -6.10
CA LEU A 75 13.38 -2.12 -5.28
C LEU A 75 12.08 -1.70 -4.59
N ILE A 76 10.97 -1.64 -5.33
CA ILE A 76 9.65 -1.34 -4.76
C ILE A 76 9.24 -2.41 -3.73
N GLY A 77 9.42 -3.69 -4.04
CA GLY A 77 9.11 -4.79 -3.13
C GLY A 77 9.88 -4.71 -1.81
N VAL A 78 11.20 -4.50 -1.87
CA VAL A 78 12.04 -4.34 -0.68
C VAL A 78 11.65 -3.09 0.11
N SER A 79 11.38 -1.97 -0.58
CA SER A 79 10.95 -0.72 0.07
C SER A 79 9.63 -0.88 0.82
N LEU A 80 8.64 -1.55 0.22
CA LEU A 80 7.37 -1.86 0.86
C LEU A 80 7.54 -2.82 2.04
N MET A 81 8.38 -3.85 1.90
CA MET A 81 8.68 -4.77 3.00
C MET A 81 9.32 -4.02 4.19
N MET A 82 10.28 -3.14 3.93
CA MET A 82 10.89 -2.30 4.97
C MET A 82 9.85 -1.43 5.69
N LEU A 83 8.94 -0.80 4.93
CA LEU A 83 7.85 -0.01 5.52
C LEU A 83 6.94 -0.84 6.43
N VAL A 84 6.60 -2.07 6.02
CA VAL A 84 5.79 -3.00 6.83
C VAL A 84 6.53 -3.36 8.11
N VAL A 85 7.80 -3.73 8.02
CA VAL A 85 8.63 -4.10 9.20
C VAL A 85 8.74 -2.92 10.17
N LEU A 86 9.09 -1.73 9.67
CA LEU A 86 9.21 -0.53 10.49
C LEU A 86 7.89 -0.15 11.15
N SER A 87 6.77 -0.24 10.42
CA SER A 87 5.44 0.04 10.96
C SER A 87 5.04 -0.98 12.03
N ALA A 88 5.31 -2.27 11.81
CA ALA A 88 5.02 -3.34 12.77
C ALA A 88 5.85 -3.18 14.05
N LEU A 89 7.15 -2.87 13.92
CA LEU A 89 8.02 -2.57 15.05
C LEU A 89 7.48 -1.39 15.85
N TYR A 90 7.22 -0.25 15.19
CA TYR A 90 6.68 0.96 15.82
C TYR A 90 5.37 0.70 16.58
N LEU A 91 4.42 -0.01 15.96
CA LEU A 91 3.15 -0.34 16.60
C LEU A 91 3.33 -1.27 17.79
N THR A 92 4.30 -2.19 17.73
CA THR A 92 4.59 -3.13 18.82
C THR A 92 5.24 -2.43 20.02
N THR A 93 6.24 -1.57 19.79
CA THR A 93 6.85 -0.75 20.86
C THR A 93 5.85 0.19 21.49
N LYS A 94 5.01 0.86 20.70
CA LYS A 94 3.96 1.75 21.22
C LYS A 94 2.96 1.01 22.10
N LYS A 95 2.47 -0.15 21.66
CA LYS A 95 1.57 -1.01 22.47
C LYS A 95 2.23 -1.42 23.78
N ARG A 96 3.50 -1.85 23.73
CA ARG A 96 4.26 -2.24 24.93
C ARG A 96 4.44 -1.09 25.92
N ALA A 97 4.76 0.11 25.43
CA ALA A 97 4.91 1.31 26.28
C ALA A 97 3.60 1.69 26.98
N VAL A 98 2.47 1.63 26.28
CA VAL A 98 1.14 1.90 26.87
C VAL A 98 0.79 0.86 27.93
N LEU A 99 1.06 -0.43 27.69
CA LEU A 99 0.81 -1.49 28.67
C LEU A 99 1.66 -1.35 29.94
N LEU A 100 2.92 -0.93 29.82
CA LEU A 100 3.78 -0.67 30.97
C LEU A 100 3.30 0.53 31.79
N LYS A 101 2.86 1.62 31.12
CA LYS A 101 2.29 2.79 31.79
C LYS A 101 0.99 2.47 32.55
N ASN A 102 0.17 1.55 32.04
CA ASN A 102 -1.08 1.17 32.70
C ASN A 102 -0.90 0.14 33.83
N LYS A 103 0.31 -0.42 34.01
CA LYS A 103 0.64 -1.35 35.10
C LYS A 103 1.32 -0.68 36.30
N VAL A 104 1.77 0.57 36.16
CA VAL A 104 2.35 1.41 37.22
C VAL A 104 1.27 2.38 37.69
#